data_AF-A0A7S2AIY5-F1
#
_entry.id   AF-A0A7S2AIY5-F1
#
_cell.length_a   1.000
_cell.length_b   1.000
_cell.length_c   1.000
_cell.angle_alpha   90.00
_cell.angle_beta   90.00
_cell.angle_gamma   90.00
#
_symmetry.space_group_name_H-M   'P 1'
#
loop_
_entity.id
_entity.type
_entity.pdbx_description
1 polymer ?
#
loop_
_entity_poly.entity_id
_entity_poly.type
_entity_poly.pdbx_seq_one_letter_code
_entity_poly.pdbx_strand_id
1 'polypeptide(L)'
;DGALSREDLATVNAYLPNQSATWMFQRAMMVPIGDSRPMNFVNRLLRTNFQIMEDLGPEVLKPFNQDVVQPRALSRVLVEAVIQDPLNIPLLVYHIGPALLADWLGHMAAMFAFDFAHHNLGSALRDYAASRHEAGDVKEAFRLRRLAEQWEFGSGQDYEL
;
A
#
# COMPACT_ATOMS: atom_id res chain seq x y z
N ASP A 1 33.81 -7.68 14.25
CA ASP A 1 32.48 -8.28 14.45
C ASP A 1 31.44 -7.69 13.50
N GLY A 2 30.89 -8.52 12.60
CA GLY A 2 29.89 -8.13 11.60
C GLY A 2 28.48 -8.69 11.85
N ALA A 3 28.22 -9.24 13.04
CA ALA A 3 26.94 -9.88 13.35
C ALA A 3 25.83 -8.85 13.57
N LEU A 4 24.70 -9.02 12.87
CA LEU A 4 23.50 -8.18 13.00
C LEU A 4 22.86 -8.35 14.39
N SER A 5 22.34 -7.26 14.95
CA SER A 5 21.56 -7.30 16.18
C SER A 5 20.10 -7.72 15.92
N ARG A 6 19.34 -7.93 16.99
CA ARG A 6 17.90 -8.18 16.91
C ARG A 6 17.17 -7.02 16.23
N GLU A 7 17.56 -5.80 16.55
CA GLU A 7 16.98 -4.57 16.00
C GLU A 7 17.27 -4.45 14.51
N ASP A 8 18.48 -4.83 14.07
CA ASP A 8 18.82 -4.89 12.64
C ASP A 8 17.89 -5.88 11.93
N LEU A 9 17.77 -7.10 12.44
CA LEU A 9 16.92 -8.12 11.83
C LEU A 9 15.43 -7.76 11.84
N ALA A 10 14.97 -6.98 12.81
CA ALA A 10 13.58 -6.51 12.83
C ALA A 10 13.22 -5.64 11.62
N THR A 11 14.19 -4.95 11.00
CA THR A 11 13.97 -4.13 9.80
C THR A 11 13.65 -4.94 8.54
N VAL A 12 13.78 -6.27 8.58
CA VAL A 12 13.37 -7.16 7.49
C VAL A 12 11.85 -7.16 7.30
N ASN A 13 11.08 -7.07 8.39
CA ASN A 13 9.63 -6.98 8.34
C ASN A 13 9.21 -5.50 8.40
N ALA A 14 9.51 -4.79 7.32
CA ALA A 14 9.23 -3.37 7.22
C ALA A 14 7.72 -3.11 7.13
N TYR A 15 7.31 -1.94 7.61
CA TYR A 15 5.94 -1.47 7.38
C TYR A 15 5.71 -1.20 5.89
N LEU A 16 4.67 -1.83 5.33
CA LEU A 16 4.26 -1.73 3.92
C LEU A 16 2.91 -1.01 3.81
N PRO A 17 2.88 0.30 3.48
CA PRO A 17 1.65 1.07 3.44
C PRO A 17 0.69 0.62 2.33
N ASN A 18 1.17 0.12 1.19
CA ASN A 18 0.32 -0.46 0.14
C ASN A 18 -0.52 -1.64 0.64
N GLN A 19 0.09 -2.60 1.35
CA GLN A 19 -0.64 -3.73 1.94
C GLN A 19 -1.62 -3.28 3.03
N SER A 20 -1.20 -2.32 3.85
CA SER A 20 -2.06 -1.75 4.90
C SER A 20 -3.28 -1.02 4.31
N ALA A 21 -3.08 -0.30 3.20
CA ALA A 21 -4.17 0.34 2.46
C ALA A 21 -5.12 -0.70 1.84
N THR A 22 -4.60 -1.81 1.30
CA THR A 22 -5.40 -2.91 0.74
C THR A 22 -6.23 -3.62 1.80
N TRP A 23 -5.72 -3.76 3.03
CA TRP A 23 -6.45 -4.36 4.14
C TRP A 23 -7.78 -3.66 4.46
N MET A 24 -7.85 -2.33 4.30
CA MET A 24 -9.13 -1.62 4.43
C MET A 24 -10.16 -2.11 3.41
N PHE A 25 -9.76 -2.33 2.15
CA PHE A 25 -10.68 -2.85 1.13
C PHE A 25 -11.22 -4.21 1.53
N GLN A 26 -10.35 -5.11 1.99
CA GLN A 26 -10.76 -6.44 2.47
C GLN A 26 -11.76 -6.31 3.63
N ARG A 27 -11.50 -5.42 4.60
CA ARG A 27 -12.40 -5.18 5.73
C ARG A 27 -13.74 -4.56 5.31
N ALA A 28 -13.75 -3.67 4.32
CA ALA A 28 -14.96 -3.10 3.74
C ALA A 28 -15.79 -4.15 2.99
N MET A 29 -15.15 -5.20 2.49
CA MET A 29 -15.77 -6.32 1.77
C MET A 29 -16.28 -7.43 2.71
N MET A 30 -16.17 -7.27 4.03
CA MET A 30 -16.70 -8.23 5.01
C MET A 30 -18.05 -7.78 5.58
N VAL A 31 -18.90 -8.77 5.90
CA VAL A 31 -20.14 -8.58 6.67
C VAL A 31 -19.97 -9.25 8.04
N PRO A 32 -20.05 -8.52 9.16
CA PRO A 32 -19.98 -9.12 10.48
C PRO A 32 -21.12 -10.10 10.75
N ILE A 33 -20.82 -11.15 11.53
CA ILE A 33 -21.80 -12.18 11.90
C ILE A 33 -22.91 -11.54 12.74
N GLY A 34 -24.17 -11.78 12.36
CA GLY A 34 -25.34 -11.26 13.07
C GLY A 34 -25.76 -9.84 12.68
N ASP A 35 -25.14 -9.27 11.65
CA ASP A 35 -25.45 -7.93 11.18
C ASP A 35 -26.60 -7.91 10.15
N SER A 36 -27.52 -6.96 10.28
CA SER A 36 -28.68 -6.78 9.40
C SER A 36 -28.43 -5.80 8.23
N ARG A 37 -27.19 -5.36 8.04
CA ARG A 37 -26.81 -4.44 6.95
C ARG A 37 -27.15 -5.03 5.56
N PRO A 38 -27.42 -4.18 4.55
CA PRO A 38 -27.86 -4.65 3.25
C PRO A 38 -26.78 -5.52 2.58
N MET A 39 -27.05 -6.82 2.40
CA MET A 39 -26.13 -7.74 1.71
C MET A 39 -25.70 -7.23 0.33
N ASN A 40 -26.53 -6.40 -0.30
CA ASN A 40 -26.26 -5.83 -1.61
C ASN A 40 -25.15 -4.77 -1.61
N PHE A 41 -24.82 -4.15 -0.47
CA PHE A 41 -23.79 -3.10 -0.40
C PHE A 41 -22.41 -3.66 -0.75
N VAL A 42 -21.98 -4.73 -0.07
CA VAL A 42 -20.69 -5.38 -0.33
C VAL A 42 -20.59 -5.88 -1.78
N ASN A 43 -21.65 -6.49 -2.29
CA ASN A 43 -21.70 -6.97 -3.68
C ASN A 43 -21.60 -5.82 -4.69
N ARG A 44 -22.25 -4.68 -4.41
CA ARG A 44 -22.15 -3.47 -5.24
C ARG A 44 -20.73 -2.90 -5.17
N LEU A 45 -20.17 -2.74 -3.97
CA LEU A 45 -18.83 -2.22 -3.72
C LEU A 45 -17.77 -3.04 -4.46
N LEU A 46 -17.80 -4.37 -4.31
CA LEU A 46 -16.92 -5.29 -5.01
C LEU A 46 -17.05 -5.16 -6.53
N ARG A 47 -18.28 -5.26 -7.05
CA ARG A 47 -18.53 -5.19 -8.49
C ARG A 47 -18.05 -3.87 -9.09
N THR A 48 -18.39 -2.75 -8.47
CA THR A 48 -18.00 -1.42 -8.95
C THR A 48 -16.48 -1.26 -8.94
N ASN A 49 -15.80 -1.63 -7.85
CA ASN A 49 -14.35 -1.49 -7.78
C ASN A 49 -13.63 -2.38 -8.80
N PHE A 50 -14.04 -3.64 -8.96
CA PHE A 50 -13.43 -4.55 -9.94
C PHE A 50 -13.74 -4.13 -11.38
N GLN A 51 -14.95 -3.64 -11.67
CA GLN A 51 -15.28 -3.10 -12.99
C GLN A 51 -14.40 -1.90 -13.32
N ILE A 52 -14.25 -0.95 -12.38
CA ILE A 52 -13.37 0.21 -12.55
C ILE A 52 -11.93 -0.23 -12.82
N MET A 53 -11.41 -1.20 -12.06
CA MET A 53 -10.05 -1.70 -12.27
C MET A 53 -9.89 -2.42 -13.61
N GLU A 54 -10.91 -3.15 -14.07
CA GLU A 54 -10.94 -3.77 -15.39
C GLU A 54 -10.95 -2.70 -16.50
N ASP A 55 -11.79 -1.68 -16.37
CA ASP A 55 -11.92 -0.57 -17.32
C ASP A 55 -10.63 0.28 -17.38
N LEU A 56 -9.93 0.43 -16.25
CA LEU A 56 -8.64 1.10 -16.15
C LEU A 56 -7.48 0.25 -16.69
N GLY A 57 -7.69 -1.03 -16.98
CA GLY A 57 -6.72 -1.88 -17.66
C GLY A 57 -5.82 -2.75 -16.76
N PRO A 58 -5.04 -3.65 -17.38
CA PRO A 58 -4.23 -4.64 -16.68
C PRO A 58 -3.14 -4.02 -15.78
N GLU A 59 -2.68 -2.81 -16.06
CA GLU A 59 -1.72 -2.07 -15.24
C GLU A 59 -2.30 -1.61 -13.90
N VAL A 60 -3.62 -1.62 -13.73
CA VAL A 60 -4.29 -1.36 -12.45
C VAL A 60 -4.75 -2.67 -11.83
N LEU A 61 -5.40 -3.53 -12.61
CA LEU A 61 -6.00 -4.77 -12.10
C LEU A 61 -4.96 -5.81 -11.67
N LYS A 62 -3.87 -6.01 -12.43
CA LYS A 62 -2.87 -7.04 -12.09
C LYS A 62 -2.09 -6.71 -10.81
N PRO A 63 -1.56 -5.49 -10.60
CA PRO A 63 -0.90 -5.15 -9.34
C PRO A 63 -1.83 -5.29 -8.13
N PHE A 64 -3.10 -4.91 -8.28
CA PHE A 64 -4.10 -5.06 -7.23
C PHE A 64 -4.29 -6.54 -6.85
N ASN A 65 -4.42 -7.43 -7.83
CA ASN A 65 -4.57 -8.87 -7.60
C ASN A 65 -3.32 -9.53 -7.00
N GLN A 66 -2.16 -8.87 -7.07
CA GLN A 66 -0.88 -9.35 -6.52
C GLN A 66 -0.52 -8.65 -5.19
N ASP A 67 -1.44 -7.85 -4.62
CA ASP A 67 -1.20 -7.07 -3.40
C ASP A 67 -0.01 -6.07 -3.50
N VAL A 68 0.37 -5.66 -4.72
CA VAL A 68 1.42 -4.67 -5.01
C VAL A 68 0.82 -3.37 -5.55
N VAL A 69 -0.21 -2.88 -4.87
CA VAL A 69 -0.98 -1.69 -5.27
C VAL A 69 -0.08 -0.45 -5.30
N GLN A 70 -0.11 0.27 -6.42
CA GLN A 70 0.62 1.52 -6.62
C GLN A 70 -0.25 2.74 -6.30
N PRO A 71 0.29 3.81 -5.68
CA PRO A 71 -0.50 4.96 -5.24
C PRO A 71 -1.23 5.66 -6.39
N ARG A 72 -0.58 5.79 -7.55
CA ARG A 72 -1.20 6.41 -8.74
C ARG A 72 -2.35 5.57 -9.30
N ALA A 73 -2.19 4.26 -9.39
CA ALA A 73 -3.24 3.35 -9.83
C ALA A 73 -4.42 3.40 -8.86
N LEU A 74 -4.13 3.36 -7.56
CA LEU A 74 -5.14 3.44 -6.51
C LEU A 74 -5.93 4.77 -6.56
N SER A 75 -5.25 5.90 -6.75
CA SER A 75 -5.94 7.20 -6.90
C SER A 75 -6.89 7.23 -8.09
N ARG A 76 -6.53 6.61 -9.23
CA ARG A 76 -7.42 6.52 -10.39
C ARG A 76 -8.68 5.72 -10.06
N VAL A 77 -8.53 4.57 -9.40
CA VAL A 77 -9.66 3.75 -8.97
C VAL A 77 -10.58 4.54 -8.04
N LEU A 78 -10.02 5.27 -7.07
CA LEU A 78 -10.79 6.04 -6.10
C LEU A 78 -11.55 7.21 -6.75
N VAL A 79 -10.89 7.96 -7.64
CA VAL A 79 -11.53 9.06 -8.37
C VAL A 79 -12.69 8.53 -9.21
N GLU A 80 -12.47 7.45 -9.95
CA GLU A 80 -13.50 6.84 -10.78
C GLU A 80 -14.66 6.30 -9.92
N ALA A 81 -14.36 5.70 -8.76
CA ALA A 81 -15.39 5.19 -7.85
C ALA A 81 -16.28 6.32 -7.30
N VAL A 82 -15.70 7.48 -7.00
CA VAL A 82 -16.46 8.67 -6.56
C VAL A 82 -17.33 9.23 -7.69
N ILE A 83 -16.85 9.20 -8.94
CA ILE A 83 -17.59 9.68 -10.11
C ILE A 83 -18.76 8.75 -10.44
N GLN A 84 -18.53 7.43 -10.45
CA GLN A 84 -19.54 6.44 -10.85
C GLN A 84 -20.60 6.20 -9.76
N ASP A 85 -20.22 6.22 -8.48
CA ASP A 85 -21.15 6.04 -7.36
C ASP A 85 -20.83 7.01 -6.21
N PRO A 86 -21.25 8.29 -6.32
CA PRO A 86 -20.97 9.30 -5.30
C PRO A 86 -21.55 8.95 -3.92
N LEU A 87 -22.62 8.14 -3.87
CA LEU A 87 -23.26 7.71 -2.62
C LEU A 87 -22.48 6.58 -1.93
N ASN A 88 -21.52 5.96 -2.61
CA ASN A 88 -20.73 4.87 -2.08
C ASN A 88 -19.83 5.30 -0.91
N ILE A 89 -19.28 6.52 -0.93
CA ILE A 89 -18.39 7.01 0.14
C ILE A 89 -19.14 7.16 1.47
N PRO A 90 -20.29 7.86 1.56
CA PRO A 90 -21.10 7.89 2.79
C PRO A 90 -21.50 6.50 3.29
N LEU A 91 -21.87 5.59 2.40
CA LEU A 91 -22.23 4.21 2.77
C LEU A 91 -21.03 3.42 3.28
N LEU A 92 -19.86 3.59 2.66
CA LEU A 92 -18.61 3.01 3.11
C LEU A 92 -18.28 3.50 4.52
N VAL A 93 -18.34 4.82 4.77
CA VAL A 93 -18.11 5.42 6.09
C VAL A 93 -19.08 4.86 7.13
N TYR A 94 -20.36 4.70 6.77
CA TYR A 94 -21.34 4.06 7.64
C TYR A 94 -20.98 2.58 7.94
N HIS A 95 -20.44 1.87 6.95
CA HIS A 95 -20.10 0.45 7.05
C HIS A 95 -18.83 0.17 7.86
N ILE A 96 -17.77 0.95 7.65
CA ILE A 96 -16.46 0.71 8.27
C ILE A 96 -16.15 1.63 9.46
N GLY A 97 -16.90 2.72 9.60
CA GLY A 97 -16.68 3.76 10.59
C GLY A 97 -15.61 4.78 10.17
N PRO A 98 -15.71 6.03 10.68
CA PRO A 98 -14.81 7.11 10.29
C PRO A 98 -13.35 6.90 10.76
N ALA A 99 -13.15 6.19 11.88
CA ALA A 99 -11.82 5.93 12.41
C ALA A 99 -10.98 5.06 11.46
N LEU A 100 -11.58 4.03 10.85
CA LEU A 100 -10.87 3.18 9.90
C LEU A 100 -10.52 3.93 8.61
N LEU A 101 -11.42 4.81 8.14
CA LEU A 101 -11.14 5.64 6.98
C LEU A 101 -9.97 6.60 7.23
N ALA A 102 -9.91 7.21 8.42
CA ALA A 102 -8.81 8.10 8.80
C ALA A 102 -7.46 7.37 8.86
N ASP A 103 -7.44 6.15 9.42
CA ASP A 103 -6.27 5.28 9.45
C ASP A 103 -5.78 4.94 8.03
N TRP A 104 -6.71 4.56 7.15
CA TRP A 104 -6.42 4.29 5.75
C TRP A 104 -5.88 5.50 4.99
N LEU A 105 -6.38 6.72 5.26
CA LEU A 105 -5.82 7.95 4.66
C LEU A 105 -4.35 8.15 5.08
N GLY A 106 -3.97 7.75 6.30
CA GLY A 106 -2.59 7.73 6.75
C GLY A 106 -1.72 6.75 5.94
N HIS A 107 -2.22 5.54 5.70
CA HIS A 107 -1.54 4.55 4.85
C HIS A 107 -1.39 5.06 3.40
N MET A 108 -2.45 5.64 2.83
CA MET A 108 -2.42 6.24 1.50
C MET A 108 -1.36 7.36 1.40
N ALA A 109 -1.29 8.24 2.39
CA ALA A 109 -0.28 9.30 2.44
C ALA A 109 1.14 8.72 2.55
N ALA A 110 1.32 7.66 3.34
CA ALA A 110 2.60 6.95 3.44
C ALA A 110 3.02 6.30 2.11
N MET A 111 2.08 5.74 1.34
CA MET A 111 2.37 5.21 -0.01
C MET A 111 2.95 6.31 -0.91
N PHE A 112 2.35 7.50 -0.93
CA PHE A 112 2.87 8.63 -1.70
C PHE A 112 4.25 9.10 -1.22
N ALA A 113 4.46 9.16 0.10
CA ALA A 113 5.75 9.53 0.67
C ALA A 113 6.83 8.52 0.29
N PHE A 114 6.50 7.22 0.32
CA PHE A 114 7.42 6.14 -0.05
C PHE A 114 7.73 6.14 -1.54
N ASP A 115 6.71 6.31 -2.38
CA ASP A 115 6.85 6.45 -3.83
C ASP A 115 7.78 7.63 -4.19
N PHE A 116 7.56 8.77 -3.55
CA PHE A 116 8.42 9.95 -3.70
C PHE A 116 9.84 9.67 -3.24
N ALA A 117 10.03 9.08 -2.07
CA ALA A 117 11.36 8.78 -1.54
C ALA A 117 12.11 7.76 -2.42
N HIS A 118 11.42 6.72 -2.91
CA HIS A 118 11.97 5.74 -3.82
C HIS A 118 12.51 6.41 -5.10
N HIS A 119 11.69 7.21 -5.78
CA HIS A 119 12.06 7.84 -7.05
C HIS A 119 13.11 8.95 -6.92
N ASN A 120 13.10 9.72 -5.82
CA ASN A 120 13.95 10.90 -5.68
C ASN A 120 15.22 10.66 -4.86
N LEU A 121 15.19 9.70 -3.92
CA LEU A 121 16.27 9.47 -2.95
C LEU A 121 16.77 8.02 -2.95
N GLY A 122 16.03 7.08 -3.54
CA GLY A 122 16.30 5.65 -3.45
C GLY A 122 17.66 5.24 -4.00
N SER A 123 18.05 5.76 -5.17
CA SER A 123 19.37 5.48 -5.77
C SER A 123 20.52 6.00 -4.91
N ALA A 124 20.46 7.27 -4.50
CA ALA A 124 21.46 7.89 -3.63
C ALA A 124 21.59 7.15 -2.29
N LEU A 125 20.48 6.67 -1.72
CA LEU A 125 20.49 5.89 -0.48
C LEU A 125 21.17 4.52 -0.66
N ARG A 126 20.92 3.84 -1.79
CA ARG A 126 21.56 2.56 -2.12
C ARG A 126 23.06 2.72 -2.37
N ASP A 127 23.47 3.77 -3.08
CA ASP A 127 24.88 4.09 -3.31
C ASP A 127 25.59 4.42 -2.01
N TYR A 128 24.94 5.21 -1.15
CA TYR A 128 25.46 5.50 0.18
C TYR A 128 25.60 4.21 1.01
N ALA A 129 24.59 3.32 0.99
CA ALA A 129 24.65 2.03 1.66
C ALA A 129 25.82 1.16 1.15
N ALA A 130 26.08 1.15 -0.16
CA ALA A 130 27.22 0.45 -0.75
C ALA A 130 28.56 1.03 -0.24
N SER A 131 28.69 2.36 -0.18
CA SER A 131 29.90 3.00 0.35
C SER A 131 30.15 2.68 1.83
N ARG A 132 29.10 2.57 2.65
CA ARG A 132 29.20 2.14 4.06
C ARG A 132 29.70 0.70 4.17
N HIS A 133 29.23 -0.17 3.28
CA HIS A 133 29.65 -1.57 3.23
C HIS A 133 31.14 -1.69 2.90
N GLU A 134 31.62 -0.96 1.88
CA GLU A 134 33.04 -0.92 1.49
C GLU A 134 33.94 -0.38 2.59
N ALA A 135 33.45 0.60 3.37
CA ALA A 135 34.14 1.13 4.54
C ALA A 135 34.15 0.18 5.76
N GLY A 136 33.56 -1.02 5.64
CA GLY A 136 33.50 -2.04 6.70
C GLY A 136 32.33 -1.88 7.67
N ASP A 137 31.44 -0.90 7.46
CA ASP A 137 30.25 -0.69 8.29
C ASP A 137 29.04 -1.46 7.74
N VAL A 138 29.10 -2.77 7.90
CA VAL A 138 28.13 -3.73 7.33
C VAL A 138 26.73 -3.54 7.93
N LYS A 139 26.61 -3.13 9.19
CA LYS A 139 25.32 -2.96 9.87
C LYS A 139 24.57 -1.74 9.35
N GLU A 140 25.26 -0.62 9.23
CA GLU A 140 24.65 0.61 8.69
C GLU A 140 24.27 0.40 7.23
N ALA A 141 25.16 -0.21 6.44
CA ALA A 141 24.85 -0.60 5.06
C ALA A 141 23.59 -1.48 4.97
N PHE A 142 23.43 -2.45 5.87
CA PHE A 142 22.24 -3.30 5.92
C PHE A 142 20.98 -2.48 6.18
N ARG A 143 20.97 -1.62 7.20
CA ARG A 143 19.80 -0.79 7.56
C ARG A 143 19.39 0.15 6.42
N LEU A 144 20.37 0.81 5.78
CA LEU A 144 20.11 1.73 4.68
C LEU A 144 19.52 1.00 3.46
N ARG A 145 19.99 -0.22 3.15
CA ARG A 145 19.37 -1.05 2.10
C ARG A 145 17.94 -1.43 2.44
N ARG A 146 17.68 -1.86 3.69
CA ARG A 146 16.32 -2.21 4.15
C ARG A 146 15.37 -1.01 4.07
N LEU A 147 15.85 0.19 4.37
CA LEU A 147 15.06 1.42 4.22
C LEU A 147 14.74 1.73 2.74
N ALA A 148 15.71 1.61 1.84
CA ALA A 148 15.48 1.82 0.40
C ALA A 148 14.48 0.81 -0.18
N GLU A 149 14.57 -0.45 0.25
CA GLU A 149 13.63 -1.51 -0.10
C GLU A 149 12.24 -1.24 0.48
N GLN A 150 12.14 -0.80 1.74
CA GLN A 150 10.86 -0.44 2.34
C GLN A 150 10.10 0.60 1.50
N TRP A 151 10.80 1.59 0.93
CA TRP A 151 10.17 2.58 0.06
C TRP A 151 9.69 1.98 -1.25
N GLU A 152 10.49 1.10 -1.87
CA GLU A 152 10.15 0.39 -3.10
C GLU A 152 8.93 -0.52 -2.92
N PHE A 153 9.03 -1.52 -2.04
CA PHE A 153 7.98 -2.50 -1.78
C PHE A 153 6.74 -1.86 -1.18
N GLY A 154 6.91 -0.89 -0.28
CA GLY A 154 5.80 -0.24 0.41
C GLY A 154 4.97 0.67 -0.49
N SER A 155 5.50 1.09 -1.64
CA SER A 155 4.79 1.88 -2.65
C SER A 155 4.37 1.06 -3.88
N GLY A 156 4.66 -0.25 -3.92
CA GLY A 156 4.33 -1.13 -5.05
C GLY A 156 5.21 -0.91 -6.29
N GLN A 157 6.39 -0.33 -6.12
CA GLN A 157 7.35 -0.10 -7.21
C GLN A 157 8.16 -1.35 -7.57
N ASP A 158 7.95 -2.44 -6.84
CA ASP A 158 8.45 -3.79 -7.11
C ASP A 158 7.62 -4.57 -8.15
N TYR A 159 6.54 -3.98 -8.67
CA TYR A 159 5.70 -4.62 -9.70
C TYR A 159 6.41 -4.68 -11.07
N GLU A 160 6.52 -5.89 -11.62
CA GLU A 160 7.04 -6.17 -12.96
C GLU A 160 5.94 -6.80 -13.84
N LEU A 161 5.88 -6.41 -15.14
CA LEU A 161 4.83 -6.79 -16.09
C LEU A 161 5.06 -8.14 -16.80
#